data_AF-A0A3M7NHP5-F1
#
_entry.id   AF-A0A3M7NHP5-F1
#
_cell.length_a   1.000
_cell.length_b   1.000
_cell.length_c   1.000
_cell.angle_alpha   90.00
_cell.angle_beta   90.00
_cell.angle_gamma   90.00
#
_symmetry.space_group_name_H-M   'P 1'
#
loop_
_entity.id
_entity.type
_entity.pdbx_description
1 polymer ?
#
loop_
_entity_poly.entity_id
_entity_poly.type
_entity_poly.pdbx_seq_one_letter_code
_entity_poly.pdbx_strand_id
1 'polypeptide(L)'
;MAPRGDPHTVLLDFTNEVGWSSKGLSAIMWSVVLNGSLAFVMGCTPIFCLSDLDSVLSTVTYEPFIYNATQSYGGTNTIRSRHGIAPNLGLHPLHTVTVLLVANSLLACINIGSSTALNAINSLGSVAILTSYYITTCCIIYHRLKGPPLAPRRWSLGKEGLWANITALCFLTPV
;
A
#
# COMPACT_ATOMS: atom_id res chain seq x y z
N MET A 1 6.34 9.18 -29.97
CA MET A 1 7.37 8.25 -30.48
C MET A 1 7.96 7.53 -29.26
N ALA A 2 7.73 6.22 -29.12
CA ALA A 2 8.26 5.46 -27.98
C ALA A 2 9.79 5.27 -28.11
N PRO A 3 10.59 5.46 -27.06
CA PRO A 3 12.03 5.25 -27.10
C PRO A 3 12.36 3.81 -27.54
N ARG A 4 13.16 3.65 -28.59
CA ARG A 4 13.56 2.33 -29.15
C ARG A 4 14.80 1.75 -28.44
N GLY A 5 15.03 2.14 -27.19
CA GLY A 5 16.17 1.67 -26.40
C GLY A 5 16.03 0.20 -26.03
N ASP A 6 17.17 -0.46 -25.80
CA ASP A 6 17.20 -1.83 -25.29
C ASP A 6 16.36 -1.94 -24.01
N PRO A 7 15.46 -2.93 -23.87
CA PRO A 7 14.52 -3.01 -22.75
C PRO A 7 15.20 -2.98 -21.39
N HIS A 8 16.43 -3.50 -21.28
CA HIS A 8 17.19 -3.47 -20.04
C HIS A 8 17.56 -2.04 -19.65
N THR A 9 17.99 -1.22 -20.61
CA THR A 9 18.34 0.19 -20.36
C THR A 9 17.11 1.04 -20.02
N VAL A 10 15.99 0.82 -20.71
CA VAL A 10 14.78 1.63 -20.48
C VAL A 10 14.07 1.26 -19.18
N LEU A 11 14.09 -0.02 -18.77
CA LEU A 11 13.40 -0.49 -17.57
C LEU A 11 14.27 -0.52 -16.30
N LEU A 12 15.59 -0.65 -16.42
CA LEU A 12 16.46 -0.88 -15.25
C LEU A 12 17.50 0.22 -15.04
N ASP A 13 17.79 1.05 -16.05
CA ASP A 13 18.67 2.20 -15.89
C ASP A 13 17.91 3.48 -15.53
N PHE A 14 17.41 3.53 -14.30
CA PHE A 14 16.97 4.78 -13.69
C PHE A 14 18.16 5.70 -13.38
N THR A 15 17.99 7.01 -13.59
CA THR A 15 19.00 8.01 -13.22
C THR A 15 19.06 8.11 -11.69
N ASN A 16 20.26 8.10 -11.13
CA ASN A 16 20.48 8.25 -9.69
C ASN A 16 21.11 9.62 -9.47
N GLU A 17 20.25 10.63 -9.40
CA GLU A 17 20.68 12.04 -9.42
C GLU A 17 21.25 12.52 -8.10
N VAL A 18 21.05 11.72 -7.04
CA VAL A 18 21.40 12.06 -5.65
C VAL A 18 22.64 11.31 -5.16
N GLY A 19 23.30 10.53 -6.05
CA GLY A 19 24.59 9.88 -5.76
C GLY A 19 24.53 8.64 -4.85
N TRP A 20 23.38 7.98 -4.74
CA TRP A 20 23.26 6.77 -3.90
C TRP A 20 24.07 5.59 -4.45
N SER A 21 24.57 4.75 -3.55
CA SER A 21 25.38 3.56 -3.90
C SER A 21 24.67 2.57 -4.85
N SER A 22 23.33 2.52 -4.88
CA SER A 22 22.59 1.74 -5.88
C SER A 22 21.28 2.41 -6.28
N LYS A 23 20.86 2.16 -7.53
CA LYS A 23 19.58 2.66 -8.09
C LYS A 23 18.37 2.17 -7.29
N GLY A 24 18.40 0.90 -6.86
CA GLY A 24 17.34 0.32 -6.03
C GLY A 24 17.24 0.95 -4.63
N LEU A 25 18.39 1.25 -4.00
CA LEU A 25 18.40 1.95 -2.72
C LEU A 25 17.80 3.35 -2.85
N SER A 26 18.17 4.09 -3.90
CA SER A 26 17.59 5.40 -4.20
C SER A 26 16.07 5.33 -4.34
N ALA A 27 15.55 4.36 -5.09
CA ALA A 27 14.11 4.17 -5.27
C ALA A 27 13.37 3.86 -3.96
N ILE A 28 13.95 3.00 -3.10
CA ILE A 28 13.37 2.69 -1.78
C ILE A 28 13.37 3.93 -0.87
N MET A 29 14.45 4.72 -0.88
CA MET A 29 14.51 5.93 -0.06
C MET A 29 13.49 6.98 -0.53
N TRP A 30 13.33 7.17 -1.84
CA TRP A 30 12.31 8.07 -2.38
C TRP A 30 10.89 7.62 -2.05
N SER A 31 10.60 6.32 -2.04
CA SER A 31 9.26 5.84 -1.67
C SER A 31 8.95 6.08 -0.18
N VAL A 32 9.93 5.93 0.72
CA VAL A 32 9.76 6.25 2.15
C VAL A 32 9.46 7.73 2.35
N VAL A 33 10.20 8.62 1.66
CA VAL A 33 9.98 10.07 1.73
C VAL A 33 8.59 10.44 1.22
N LEU A 34 8.20 9.91 0.06
CA LEU A 34 6.88 10.17 -0.53
C LEU A 34 5.75 9.63 0.37
N ASN A 35 5.83 8.38 0.82
CA ASN A 35 4.83 7.79 1.72
C ASN A 35 4.70 8.57 3.03
N GLY A 36 5.81 9.00 3.62
CA GLY A 36 5.82 9.83 4.83
C GLY A 36 5.17 11.20 4.59
N SER A 37 5.47 11.84 3.46
CA SER A 37 4.85 13.12 3.10
C SER A 37 3.35 12.99 2.85
N LEU A 38 2.90 11.92 2.19
CA LEU A 38 1.47 11.64 1.98
C LEU A 38 0.76 11.37 3.30
N ALA A 39 1.36 10.58 4.21
CA ALA A 39 0.80 10.34 5.53
C ALA A 39 0.66 11.64 6.34
N PHE A 40 1.65 12.53 6.25
CA PHE A 40 1.59 13.84 6.89
C PHE A 40 0.49 14.72 6.29
N VAL A 41 0.41 14.82 4.96
CA VAL A 41 -0.65 15.59 4.28
C VAL A 41 -2.03 15.02 4.60
N MET A 42 -2.18 13.69 4.58
CA MET A 42 -3.43 13.00 4.95
C MET A 42 -3.80 13.25 6.42
N GLY A 43 -2.83 13.35 7.32
CA GLY A 43 -3.05 13.72 8.73
C GLY A 43 -3.38 15.19 8.94
N CYS A 44 -2.84 16.11 8.13
CA CYS A 44 -3.18 17.53 8.16
C CYS A 44 -4.54 17.82 7.53
N THR A 45 -4.96 17.02 6.54
CA THR A 45 -6.23 17.20 5.80
C THR A 45 -7.45 17.27 6.72
N PRO A 46 -7.67 16.40 7.72
CA PRO A 46 -8.80 16.53 8.63
C PRO A 46 -8.69 17.77 9.52
N ILE A 47 -7.49 18.20 9.91
CA ILE A 47 -7.28 19.37 10.77
C ILE A 47 -7.71 20.67 10.06
N PHE A 48 -7.51 20.76 8.74
CA PHE A 48 -7.86 21.94 7.94
C PHE A 48 -9.19 21.85 7.20
N CYS A 49 -9.62 20.64 6.80
CA CYS A 49 -10.81 20.42 5.97
C CYS A 49 -11.98 19.77 6.72
N LEU A 50 -11.78 19.21 7.92
CA LEU A 50 -12.81 18.54 8.72
C LEU A 50 -12.88 19.16 10.13
N SER A 51 -13.36 20.40 10.23
CA SER A 51 -13.75 20.99 11.53
C SER A 51 -15.09 20.46 12.06
N ASP A 52 -15.76 19.57 11.34
CA ASP A 52 -17.05 18.98 11.74
C ASP A 52 -17.07 17.48 11.37
N LEU A 53 -16.55 16.64 12.26
CA LEU A 53 -16.44 15.19 12.08
C LEU A 53 -17.82 14.51 12.18
N ASP A 54 -18.80 15.17 12.81
CA ASP A 54 -20.13 14.64 13.06
C ASP A 54 -21.10 14.78 11.87
N SER A 55 -20.85 15.73 10.96
CA SER A 55 -21.67 15.92 9.75
C SER A 55 -21.29 14.98 8.60
N VAL A 56 -20.07 14.46 8.54
CA VAL A 56 -19.64 13.46 7.53
C VAL A 56 -19.98 12.03 7.95
N LEU A 57 -19.97 11.74 9.25
CA LEU A 57 -20.36 10.43 9.79
C LEU A 57 -21.88 10.18 9.74
N SER A 58 -22.70 11.24 9.66
CA SER A 58 -24.17 11.17 9.60
C SER A 58 -24.75 11.23 8.18
N THR A 59 -23.95 11.59 7.17
CA THR A 59 -24.35 11.42 5.76
C THR A 59 -24.24 9.95 5.34
N VAL A 60 -25.39 9.29 5.31
CA VAL A 60 -25.62 8.01 4.64
C VAL A 60 -25.20 8.13 3.17
N THR A 61 -23.95 7.78 2.88
CA THR A 61 -23.36 7.99 1.55
C THR A 61 -23.66 6.76 0.68
N TYR A 62 -24.68 6.88 -0.17
CA TYR A 62 -25.00 5.93 -1.24
C TYR A 62 -24.47 6.37 -2.62
N GLU A 63 -23.72 7.48 -2.72
CA GLU A 63 -23.22 7.97 -4.00
C GLU A 63 -21.73 7.59 -4.23
N PRO A 64 -21.35 7.14 -5.44
CA PRO A 64 -19.99 6.72 -5.72
C PRO A 64 -19.05 7.94 -5.69
N PHE A 65 -17.95 7.81 -4.95
CA PHE A 65 -16.84 8.78 -4.82
C PHE A 65 -16.41 9.46 -6.15
N ILE A 66 -16.54 8.74 -7.28
CA ILE A 66 -16.28 9.23 -8.65
C ILE A 66 -17.12 10.47 -9.00
N TYR A 67 -18.37 10.57 -8.55
CA TYR A 67 -19.24 11.72 -8.81
C TYR A 67 -18.81 12.94 -8.00
N ASN A 68 -18.51 12.77 -6.71
CA ASN A 68 -18.13 13.87 -5.82
C ASN A 68 -16.79 14.52 -6.21
N ALA A 69 -15.86 13.73 -6.74
CA ALA A 69 -14.57 14.23 -7.22
C ALA A 69 -14.62 14.91 -8.59
N THR A 70 -15.61 14.61 -9.44
CA THR A 70 -15.61 15.00 -10.86
C THR A 70 -16.76 15.93 -11.25
N GLN A 71 -17.83 16.03 -10.44
CA GLN A 71 -19.05 16.82 -10.70
C GLN A 71 -19.63 16.59 -12.12
N SER A 72 -19.41 15.41 -12.68
CA SER A 72 -19.66 15.14 -14.10
C SER A 72 -20.44 13.86 -14.30
N TYR A 73 -21.74 14.02 -14.57
CA TYR A 73 -22.65 12.93 -14.90
C TYR A 73 -22.25 12.17 -16.19
N GLY A 74 -21.54 12.81 -17.12
CA GLY A 74 -21.07 12.18 -18.36
C GLY A 74 -19.89 11.22 -18.15
N GLY A 75 -18.99 11.52 -17.20
CA GLY A 75 -17.82 10.70 -16.90
C GLY A 75 -18.18 9.36 -16.24
N THR A 76 -19.12 9.36 -15.30
CA THR A 76 -19.55 8.16 -14.57
C THR A 76 -20.28 7.18 -15.50
N ASN A 77 -21.09 7.71 -16.43
CA ASN A 77 -21.85 6.90 -17.38
C ASN A 77 -21.00 6.38 -18.54
N THR A 78 -19.96 7.09 -18.97
CA THR A 78 -19.01 6.59 -19.98
C THR A 78 -18.08 5.52 -19.41
N ILE A 79 -17.69 5.62 -18.14
CA ILE A 79 -16.99 4.52 -17.46
C ILE A 79 -17.94 3.32 -17.37
N ARG A 80 -19.18 3.49 -16.89
CA ARG A 80 -20.15 2.39 -16.79
C ARG A 80 -20.53 1.77 -18.15
N SER A 81 -20.61 2.55 -19.22
CA SER A 81 -20.97 2.05 -20.56
C SER A 81 -19.78 1.53 -21.38
N ARG A 82 -18.56 2.03 -21.15
CA ARG A 82 -17.32 1.43 -21.71
C ARG A 82 -16.97 0.10 -21.05
N HIS A 83 -17.42 -0.13 -19.82
CA HIS A 83 -17.36 -1.45 -19.19
C HIS A 83 -18.53 -2.33 -19.63
N GLY A 84 -18.93 -2.26 -20.91
CA GLY A 84 -19.67 -3.34 -21.54
C GLY A 84 -18.93 -4.65 -21.26
N ILE A 85 -19.40 -5.38 -20.25
CA ILE A 85 -18.77 -6.60 -19.77
C ILE A 85 -18.99 -7.64 -20.87
N ALA A 86 -17.99 -7.77 -21.74
CA ALA A 86 -17.88 -8.82 -22.73
C ALA A 86 -16.45 -9.43 -22.67
N PRO A 87 -16.30 -10.73 -22.96
CA PRO A 87 -15.73 -11.67 -21.98
C PRO A 87 -14.27 -12.11 -22.21
N ASN A 88 -13.44 -11.42 -22.99
CA ASN A 88 -12.18 -12.03 -23.45
C ASN A 88 -10.97 -11.10 -23.59
N LEU A 89 -10.40 -10.66 -22.46
CA LEU A 89 -8.98 -10.29 -22.45
C LEU A 89 -8.36 -10.43 -21.04
N GLY A 90 -7.89 -11.64 -20.68
CA GLY A 90 -6.86 -11.86 -19.65
C GLY A 90 -6.97 -11.10 -18.33
N LEU A 91 -8.17 -10.84 -17.82
CA LEU A 91 -8.40 -9.96 -16.66
C LEU A 91 -8.23 -10.70 -15.34
N HIS A 92 -6.98 -10.81 -14.90
CA HIS A 92 -6.64 -11.27 -13.55
C HIS A 92 -6.89 -10.26 -12.39
N PRO A 93 -7.53 -9.07 -12.55
CA PRO A 93 -7.91 -8.25 -11.38
C PRO A 93 -9.42 -7.99 -11.15
N LEU A 94 -10.35 -8.31 -12.07
CA LEU A 94 -11.77 -7.94 -11.87
C LEU A 94 -12.46 -8.74 -10.75
N HIS A 95 -12.16 -10.03 -10.65
CA HIS A 95 -12.71 -10.86 -9.57
C HIS A 95 -12.15 -10.41 -8.21
N THR A 96 -10.85 -10.08 -8.15
CA THR A 96 -10.20 -9.56 -6.94
C THR A 96 -10.79 -8.22 -6.51
N VAL A 97 -10.99 -7.29 -7.46
CA VAL A 97 -11.62 -5.99 -7.17
C VAL A 97 -13.06 -6.15 -6.71
N THR A 98 -13.82 -7.08 -7.31
CA THR A 98 -15.21 -7.34 -6.92
C THR A 98 -15.30 -7.96 -5.52
N VAL A 99 -14.43 -8.93 -5.22
CA VAL A 99 -14.35 -9.54 -3.88
C VAL A 99 -13.92 -8.50 -2.84
N LEU A 100 -12.96 -7.63 -3.16
CA LEU A 100 -12.54 -6.52 -2.29
C LEU A 100 -13.68 -5.51 -2.08
N LEU A 101 -14.45 -5.18 -3.11
CA LEU A 101 -15.60 -4.27 -2.99
C LEU A 101 -16.70 -4.86 -2.11
N VAL A 102 -17.04 -6.13 -2.31
CA VAL A 102 -18.03 -6.86 -1.51
C VAL A 102 -17.55 -7.00 -0.06
N ALA A 103 -16.29 -7.35 0.15
CA ALA A 103 -15.71 -7.42 1.49
C ALA A 103 -15.69 -6.06 2.20
N ASN A 104 -15.30 -4.98 1.52
CA ASN A 104 -15.29 -3.63 2.10
C ASN A 104 -16.70 -3.12 2.41
N SER A 105 -17.71 -3.44 1.58
CA SER A 105 -19.10 -3.09 1.86
C SER A 105 -19.69 -3.88 3.03
N LEU A 106 -19.38 -5.18 3.14
CA LEU A 106 -19.72 -6.00 4.33
C LEU A 106 -19.03 -5.46 5.59
N LEU A 107 -17.77 -5.04 5.49
CA LEU A 107 -17.01 -4.46 6.60
C LEU A 107 -17.59 -3.10 7.02
N ALA A 108 -18.05 -2.29 6.07
CA ALA A 108 -18.75 -1.04 6.33
C ALA A 108 -20.09 -1.25 7.05
N CYS A 109 -20.83 -2.33 6.76
CA CYS A 109 -22.04 -2.68 7.50
C CYS A 109 -21.76 -3.00 8.97
N ILE A 110 -20.60 -3.59 9.29
CA ILE A 110 -20.18 -3.84 10.68
C ILE A 110 -19.85 -2.52 11.41
N ASN A 111 -19.31 -1.54 10.68
CA ASN A 111 -18.95 -0.21 11.22
C ASN A 111 -20.15 0.56 11.79
N ILE A 112 -21.37 0.33 11.27
CA ILE A 112 -22.60 1.02 11.72
C ILE A 112 -23.18 0.38 13.02
N GLY A 113 -22.92 -0.90 13.26
CA GLY A 113 -23.66 -1.68 14.27
C GLY A 113 -22.98 -1.86 15.62
N SER A 114 -21.64 -1.80 15.71
CA SER A 114 -20.93 -2.07 16.97
C SER A 114 -19.51 -1.51 17.01
N SER A 115 -19.22 -0.68 18.01
CA SER A 115 -17.87 -0.17 18.30
C SER A 115 -16.90 -1.27 18.75
N THR A 116 -17.38 -2.30 19.45
CA THR A 116 -16.57 -3.47 19.85
C THR A 116 -16.12 -4.28 18.63
N ALA A 117 -17.01 -4.47 17.65
CA ALA A 117 -16.67 -5.20 16.42
C ALA A 117 -15.69 -4.41 15.54
N LEU A 118 -15.85 -3.10 15.43
CA LEU A 118 -14.91 -2.22 14.74
C LEU A 118 -13.51 -2.26 15.36
N ASN A 119 -13.43 -2.16 16.69
CA ASN A 119 -12.16 -2.22 17.42
C ASN A 119 -11.47 -3.59 17.23
N ALA A 120 -12.24 -4.69 17.16
CA ALA A 120 -11.72 -6.01 16.86
C ALA A 120 -11.13 -6.10 15.44
N ILE A 121 -11.80 -5.51 14.44
CA ILE A 121 -11.33 -5.47 13.05
C ILE A 121 -10.05 -4.63 12.92
N ASN A 122 -10.01 -3.43 13.50
CA ASN A 122 -8.82 -2.57 13.46
C ASN A 122 -7.62 -3.25 14.14
N SER A 123 -7.86 -3.99 15.22
CA SER A 123 -6.84 -4.81 15.88
C SER A 123 -6.36 -5.96 14.98
N LEU A 124 -7.28 -6.69 14.33
CA LEU A 124 -6.94 -7.78 13.41
C LEU A 124 -6.12 -7.29 12.21
N GLY A 125 -6.46 -6.13 11.63
CA GLY A 125 -5.71 -5.53 10.53
C GLY A 125 -4.27 -5.19 10.93
N SER A 126 -4.10 -4.60 12.12
CA SER A 126 -2.78 -4.31 12.68
C SER A 126 -1.97 -5.59 12.92
N VAL A 127 -2.60 -6.62 13.50
CA VAL A 127 -1.98 -7.93 13.74
C VAL A 127 -1.59 -8.63 12.43
N ALA A 128 -2.41 -8.57 11.39
CA ALA A 128 -2.12 -9.20 10.09
C ALA A 128 -0.88 -8.59 9.42
N ILE A 129 -0.74 -7.27 9.49
CA ILE A 129 0.43 -6.57 8.96
C ILE A 129 1.67 -6.91 9.80
N LEU A 130 1.56 -6.82 11.14
CA LEU A 130 2.67 -7.14 12.05
C LEU A 130 3.14 -8.58 11.90
N THR A 131 2.25 -9.57 11.87
CA THR A 131 2.62 -10.98 11.71
C THR A 131 3.33 -11.26 10.38
N SER A 132 2.90 -10.64 9.28
CA SER A 132 3.57 -10.75 7.98
C SER A 132 5.00 -10.22 8.04
N TYR A 133 5.20 -9.02 8.60
CA TYR A 133 6.54 -8.44 8.79
C TYR A 133 7.40 -9.25 9.77
N TYR A 134 6.79 -9.82 10.82
CA TYR A 134 7.47 -10.66 11.81
C TYR A 134 8.03 -11.92 11.16
N ILE A 135 7.21 -12.64 10.38
CA ILE A 135 7.61 -13.88 9.71
C ILE A 135 8.73 -13.61 8.71
N THR A 136 8.61 -12.58 7.87
CA THR A 136 9.66 -12.24 6.89
C THR A 136 10.97 -11.87 7.56
N THR A 137 10.93 -11.03 8.59
CA THR A 137 12.14 -10.58 9.31
C THR A 137 12.81 -11.74 10.05
N CYS A 138 12.03 -12.59 10.73
CA CYS A 138 12.50 -13.84 11.33
C CYS A 138 13.20 -14.75 10.31
N CYS A 139 12.59 -14.94 9.14
CA CYS A 139 13.13 -15.83 8.11
C CYS A 139 14.49 -15.32 7.59
N ILE A 140 14.63 -14.00 7.40
CA ILE A 140 15.90 -13.38 6.98
C ILE A 140 16.98 -13.50 8.07
N ILE A 141 16.63 -13.28 9.35
CA ILE A 141 17.57 -13.45 10.47
C ILE A 141 18.02 -14.91 10.57
N TYR A 142 17.07 -15.85 10.52
CA TYR A 142 17.35 -17.28 10.55
C TYR A 142 18.31 -17.69 9.42
N HIS A 143 18.06 -17.21 8.19
CA HIS A 143 18.92 -17.48 7.05
C HIS A 143 20.30 -16.82 7.17
N ARG A 144 20.41 -15.65 7.82
CA ARG A 144 21.71 -15.00 8.08
C ARG A 144 22.54 -15.70 9.15
N LEU A 145 21.91 -16.40 10.09
CA LEU A 145 22.58 -17.11 11.18
C LEU A 145 22.97 -18.55 10.83
N LYS A 146 22.17 -19.26 10.03
CA LYS A 146 22.35 -20.69 9.76
C LYS A 146 22.47 -21.07 8.28
N GLY A 147 22.20 -20.15 7.36
CA GLY A 147 22.11 -20.44 5.92
C GLY A 147 23.40 -20.17 5.14
N PRO A 148 23.46 -20.64 3.88
CA PRO A 148 24.50 -20.26 2.93
C PRO A 148 24.52 -18.74 2.70
N PRO A 149 25.64 -18.16 2.20
CA PRO A 149 25.73 -16.73 1.93
C PRO A 149 24.58 -16.27 1.04
N LEU A 150 23.95 -15.14 1.42
CA LEU A 150 22.83 -14.56 0.68
C LEU A 150 23.20 -14.33 -0.79
N ALA A 151 22.21 -14.45 -1.68
CA ALA A 151 22.36 -14.21 -3.12
C ALA A 151 23.11 -12.88 -3.41
N PRO A 152 23.92 -12.82 -4.48
CA PRO A 152 24.75 -11.66 -4.78
C PRO A 152 23.90 -10.40 -4.90
N ARG A 153 24.20 -9.41 -4.04
CA ARG A 153 23.46 -8.15 -3.92
C ARG A 153 24.30 -6.99 -4.39
N ARG A 154 23.73 -6.10 -5.22
CA ARG A 154 24.39 -4.86 -5.67
C ARG A 154 24.73 -3.93 -4.50
N TRP A 155 23.95 -4.00 -3.43
CA TRP A 155 24.16 -3.20 -2.22
C TRP A 155 24.00 -4.05 -0.97
N SER A 156 24.93 -3.88 -0.03
CA SER A 156 25.11 -4.75 1.12
C SER A 156 25.37 -3.95 2.38
N LEU A 157 24.40 -3.88 3.28
CA LEU A 157 24.56 -3.26 4.61
C LEU A 157 25.45 -4.07 5.58
N GLY A 158 26.28 -5.00 5.07
CA GLY A 158 27.22 -5.79 5.87
C GLY A 158 26.61 -6.50 7.09
N LYS A 159 27.35 -6.44 8.21
CA LYS A 159 26.94 -6.93 9.54
C LYS A 159 25.85 -6.03 10.17
N GLU A 160 25.84 -4.74 9.83
CA GLU A 160 24.82 -3.79 10.29
C GLU A 160 23.40 -4.17 9.86
N GLY A 161 23.26 -4.84 8.71
CA GLY A 161 21.97 -5.39 8.28
C GLY A 161 21.40 -6.47 9.19
N LEU A 162 22.23 -7.18 9.96
CA LEU A 162 21.75 -8.13 10.97
C LEU A 162 21.20 -7.41 12.19
N TRP A 163 21.93 -6.39 12.68
CA TRP A 163 21.50 -5.56 13.80
C TRP A 163 20.19 -4.83 13.51
N ALA A 164 20.08 -4.21 12.33
CA ALA A 164 18.84 -3.56 11.90
C ALA A 164 17.64 -4.52 11.90
N ASN A 165 17.82 -5.77 11.44
CA ASN A 165 16.76 -6.77 11.46
C ASN A 165 16.41 -7.23 12.88
N ILE A 166 17.40 -7.41 13.77
CA ILE A 166 17.16 -7.78 15.17
C ILE A 166 16.42 -6.66 15.90
N THR A 167 16.86 -5.40 15.74
CA THR A 167 16.18 -4.23 16.31
C THR A 167 14.76 -4.11 15.78
N ALA A 168 14.56 -4.31 14.47
CA ALA A 168 13.24 -4.33 13.87
C ALA A 168 12.38 -5.44 14.50
N LEU A 169 12.92 -6.64 14.71
CA LEU A 169 12.19 -7.75 15.33
C LEU A 169 11.82 -7.46 16.80
N CYS A 170 12.73 -6.88 17.59
CA CYS A 170 12.46 -6.44 18.96
C CYS A 170 11.42 -5.33 19.03
N PHE A 171 11.36 -4.45 18.03
CA PHE A 171 10.33 -3.43 17.94
C PHE A 171 8.97 -4.01 17.51
N LEU A 172 9.00 -5.06 16.69
CA LEU A 172 7.80 -5.71 16.16
C LEU A 172 7.16 -6.72 17.13
N THR A 173 7.91 -7.22 18.12
CA THR A 173 7.35 -8.04 19.18
C THR A 173 6.36 -7.19 19.99
N PRO A 174 5.06 -7.52 19.97
CA PRO A 174 4.06 -6.77 20.71
C PRO A 174 4.36 -6.90 22.21
N VAL A 175 4.48 -5.75 22.87
CA VAL A 175 4.35 -5.62 24.34
C VAL A 175 2.88 -5.33 24.64
#